data_AF-A0A2W6RVL8-F1
#
_entry.id   AF-A0A2W6RVL8-F1
#
_cell.length_a   1.000
_cell.length_b   1.000
_cell.length_c   1.000
_cell.angle_alpha   90.00
_cell.angle_beta   90.00
_cell.angle_gamma   90.00
#
_symmetry.space_group_name_H-M   'P 1'
#
loop_
_entity.id
_entity.type
_entity.pdbx_description
1 polymer ?
#
loop_
_entity_poly.entity_id
_entity_poly.type
_entity_poly.pdbx_seq_one_letter_code
_entity_poly.pdbx_strand_id
1 'polypeptide(L)'
;TYRNLNFASAFPSGLTIGAGSRFLKLTTAKAVDDFLPSGTTARALNAGTLVNPGSSYKNVLAGQVVALTLNLRFDQVNPLFSSSSTWLGDLIVISGTFTGWTVSQVLAEANNVLGGVASSYSPDQMNSIVDAINNNYDNGTVNLGILGCPCTSSPTSSLARNSAEGGASLGKPNVVPNEDSKVYPNPTRGDINLSFENAEGGNVSAYLFNSGGRMVADLSKNVSRNGSRVMISYQNYSLLEGIYILTVKASKFEKSYKIIIRK
;
A
#
# COMPACT_ATOMS: atom_id res chain seq x y z
N THR A 1 23.18 0.59 -20.86
CA THR A 1 21.97 0.04 -20.19
C THR A 1 20.94 1.15 -20.02
N TYR A 2 19.65 0.81 -19.87
CA TYR A 2 18.58 1.81 -19.66
C TYR A 2 18.85 2.73 -18.46
N ARG A 3 19.29 2.15 -17.33
CA ARG A 3 19.68 2.90 -16.12
C ARG A 3 20.72 3.99 -16.44
N ASN A 4 21.80 3.66 -17.14
CA ASN A 4 22.89 4.61 -17.39
C ASN A 4 22.44 5.83 -18.21
N LEU A 5 21.48 5.65 -19.12
CA LEU A 5 20.94 6.73 -19.94
C LEU A 5 19.92 7.60 -19.19
N ASN A 6 19.10 6.99 -18.32
CA ASN A 6 17.95 7.66 -17.71
C ASN A 6 18.18 8.12 -16.26
N PHE A 7 19.22 7.63 -15.57
CA PHE A 7 19.41 7.87 -14.14
C PHE A 7 19.51 9.36 -13.78
N ALA A 8 20.29 10.15 -14.51
CA ALA A 8 20.49 11.57 -14.19
C ALA A 8 19.19 12.38 -14.29
N SER A 9 18.31 12.03 -15.24
CA SER A 9 16.98 12.65 -15.38
C SER A 9 16.03 12.19 -14.27
N ALA A 10 16.01 10.90 -13.97
CA ALA A 10 15.14 10.33 -12.94
C ALA A 10 15.55 10.74 -11.51
N PHE A 11 16.85 10.90 -11.26
CA PHE A 11 17.48 11.16 -9.96
C PHE A 11 18.49 12.31 -10.06
N PRO A 12 18.04 13.55 -10.29
CA PRO A 12 18.94 14.70 -10.48
C PRO A 12 19.81 15.00 -9.25
N SER A 13 19.36 14.62 -8.05
CA SER A 13 20.09 14.73 -6.78
C SER A 13 20.74 13.42 -6.32
N GLY A 14 20.73 12.38 -7.16
CA GLY A 14 21.07 11.01 -6.80
C GLY A 14 19.90 10.25 -6.14
N LEU A 15 20.06 8.92 -6.06
CA LEU A 15 19.11 8.02 -5.41
C LEU A 15 19.44 7.94 -3.91
N THR A 16 18.44 8.11 -3.06
CA THR A 16 18.61 7.98 -1.59
C THR A 16 17.57 7.01 -1.04
N ILE A 17 18.02 6.11 -0.17
CA ILE A 17 17.19 5.17 0.60
C ILE A 17 17.53 5.27 2.09
N GLY A 18 16.63 4.78 2.94
CA GLY A 18 16.69 4.92 4.39
C GLY A 18 15.82 6.05 4.91
N ALA A 19 15.81 6.20 6.23
CA ALA A 19 14.97 7.12 6.96
C ALA A 19 15.61 7.48 8.31
N GLY A 20 14.97 8.35 9.10
CA GLY A 20 15.43 8.71 10.43
C GLY A 20 16.84 9.30 10.39
N SER A 21 17.82 8.56 10.92
CA SER A 21 19.23 8.98 10.99
C SER A 21 20.18 8.13 10.13
N ARG A 22 19.65 7.23 9.28
CA ARG A 22 20.43 6.23 8.57
C ARG A 22 20.04 6.23 7.10
N PHE A 23 20.98 6.63 6.24
CA PHE A 23 20.74 6.83 4.82
C PHE A 23 21.84 6.19 3.97
N LEU A 24 21.48 5.79 2.76
CA LEU A 24 22.41 5.41 1.71
C LEU A 24 22.08 6.25 0.47
N LYS A 25 23.10 6.95 -0.06
CA LYS A 25 23.00 7.80 -1.23
C LYS A 25 23.92 7.30 -2.34
N LEU A 26 23.35 7.12 -3.53
CA LEU A 26 24.03 6.74 -4.76
C LEU A 26 23.93 7.91 -5.75
N THR A 27 25.06 8.56 -6.01
CA THR A 27 25.05 9.85 -6.73
C THR A 27 24.97 9.69 -8.24
N THR A 28 25.31 8.52 -8.79
CA THR A 28 25.36 8.27 -10.23
C THR A 28 24.87 6.86 -10.58
N ALA A 29 24.57 6.63 -11.87
CA ALA A 29 24.27 5.29 -12.37
C ALA A 29 25.43 4.31 -12.16
N LYS A 30 26.68 4.79 -12.21
CA LYS A 30 27.87 4.00 -11.92
C LYS A 30 27.95 3.62 -10.44
N ALA A 31 27.60 4.54 -9.53
CA ALA A 31 27.54 4.22 -8.10
C ALA A 31 26.48 3.16 -7.79
N VAL A 32 25.35 3.17 -8.52
CA VAL A 32 24.35 2.10 -8.44
C VAL A 32 24.91 0.77 -8.94
N ASP A 33 25.63 0.78 -10.05
CA ASP A 33 26.29 -0.41 -10.60
C ASP A 33 27.32 -1.00 -9.64
N ASP A 34 28.13 -0.15 -9.03
CA ASP A 34 29.16 -0.57 -8.09
C ASP A 34 28.57 -1.11 -6.79
N PHE A 35 27.35 -0.68 -6.44
CA PHE A 35 26.65 -1.12 -5.25
C PHE A 35 25.86 -2.43 -5.46
N LEU A 36 25.25 -2.63 -6.64
CA LEU A 36 24.40 -3.79 -6.93
C LEU A 36 25.15 -4.90 -7.69
N PRO A 37 24.92 -6.19 -7.37
CA PRO A 37 24.09 -6.67 -6.28
C PRO A 37 24.74 -6.48 -4.90
N SER A 38 23.92 -6.11 -3.91
CA SER A 38 24.31 -6.05 -2.51
C SER A 38 23.60 -7.18 -1.77
N GLY A 39 24.34 -8.15 -1.24
CA GLY A 39 23.78 -9.36 -0.61
C GLY A 39 24.05 -9.45 0.89
N THR A 40 24.09 -10.68 1.41
CA THR A 40 24.22 -11.09 2.83
C THR A 40 22.97 -10.83 3.67
N THR A 41 23.10 -10.38 4.92
CA THR A 41 22.00 -10.29 5.90
C THR A 41 21.20 -9.01 5.71
N ALA A 42 19.87 -9.11 5.77
CA ALA A 42 18.97 -7.96 5.80
C ALA A 42 19.07 -7.28 7.16
N ARG A 43 19.31 -5.97 7.17
CA ARG A 43 19.42 -5.18 8.41
C ARG A 43 19.21 -3.70 8.15
N ALA A 44 19.02 -2.94 9.23
CA ALA A 44 19.14 -1.48 9.17
C ALA A 44 20.51 -1.06 8.64
N LEU A 45 20.59 0.13 8.02
CA LEU A 45 21.85 0.71 7.56
C LEU A 45 22.79 1.01 8.73
N ASN A 46 24.02 1.40 8.45
CA ASN A 46 24.87 1.98 9.49
C ASN A 46 24.34 3.38 9.86
N ALA A 47 24.62 3.86 11.06
CA ALA A 47 24.22 5.21 11.46
C ALA A 47 24.87 6.27 10.56
N GLY A 48 24.15 7.36 10.29
CA GLY A 48 24.61 8.42 9.39
C GLY A 48 24.29 8.14 7.91
N THR A 49 24.98 8.85 7.02
CA THR A 49 24.75 8.76 5.57
C THR A 49 25.93 8.08 4.89
N LEU A 50 25.69 6.91 4.32
CA LEU A 50 26.62 6.23 3.43
C LEU A 50 26.52 6.83 2.02
N VAL A 51 27.64 7.26 1.44
CA VAL A 51 27.67 7.82 0.08
C VAL A 51 28.53 6.94 -0.80
N ASN A 52 27.95 6.40 -1.87
CA ASN A 52 28.61 5.55 -2.87
C ASN A 52 29.50 4.46 -2.25
N PRO A 53 28.98 3.60 -1.35
CA PRO A 53 29.81 2.65 -0.63
C PRO A 53 30.37 1.52 -1.52
N GLY A 54 29.88 1.38 -2.74
CA GLY A 54 30.31 0.35 -3.68
C GLY A 54 30.06 -1.07 -3.14
N SER A 55 30.83 -2.03 -3.66
CA SER A 55 30.60 -3.45 -3.41
C SER A 55 31.13 -3.94 -2.06
N SER A 56 31.92 -3.13 -1.34
CA SER A 56 32.47 -3.49 -0.02
C SER A 56 31.40 -3.45 1.08
N TYR A 57 30.37 -2.63 0.94
CA TYR A 57 29.22 -2.63 1.83
C TYR A 57 28.13 -3.60 1.33
N LYS A 58 27.78 -4.57 2.19
CA LYS A 58 26.79 -5.61 1.86
C LYS A 58 25.57 -5.52 2.77
N ASN A 59 24.38 -5.39 2.19
CA ASN A 59 23.08 -5.45 2.85
C ASN A 59 22.00 -5.82 1.82
N VAL A 60 21.43 -7.02 1.93
CA VAL A 60 20.48 -7.53 0.93
C VAL A 60 19.22 -6.68 0.83
N LEU A 61 18.68 -6.22 1.97
CA LEU A 61 17.51 -5.34 1.97
C LEU A 61 17.83 -4.01 1.29
N ALA A 62 19.01 -3.43 1.55
CA ALA A 62 19.40 -2.19 0.89
C ALA A 62 19.52 -2.37 -0.63
N GLY A 63 20.08 -3.50 -1.08
CA GLY A 63 20.14 -3.84 -2.50
C GLY A 63 18.75 -3.92 -3.14
N GLN A 64 17.83 -4.65 -2.50
CA GLN A 64 16.45 -4.82 -2.96
C GLN A 64 15.67 -3.49 -2.99
N VAL A 65 15.84 -2.65 -1.97
CA VAL A 65 15.18 -1.34 -1.89
C VAL A 65 15.73 -0.37 -2.92
N VAL A 66 17.05 -0.39 -3.23
CA VAL A 66 17.60 0.38 -4.36
C VAL A 66 16.97 -0.06 -5.68
N ALA A 67 16.88 -1.37 -5.93
CA ALA A 67 16.26 -1.90 -7.14
C ALA A 67 14.79 -1.47 -7.27
N LEU A 68 14.01 -1.61 -6.19
CA LEU A 68 12.60 -1.20 -6.18
C LEU A 68 12.44 0.31 -6.41
N THR A 69 13.29 1.12 -5.77
CA THR A 69 13.30 2.59 -5.94
C THR A 69 13.58 2.99 -7.38
N LEU A 70 14.50 2.31 -8.07
CA LEU A 70 14.76 2.52 -9.50
C LEU A 70 13.53 2.19 -10.33
N ASN A 71 12.91 1.03 -10.11
CA ASN A 71 11.74 0.58 -10.86
C ASN A 71 10.58 1.57 -10.73
N LEU A 72 10.24 1.99 -9.51
CA LEU A 72 9.13 2.92 -9.28
C LEU A 72 9.39 4.28 -9.91
N ARG A 73 10.63 4.79 -9.77
CA ARG A 73 10.95 6.12 -10.28
C ARG A 73 11.00 6.13 -11.81
N PHE A 74 11.59 5.12 -12.44
CA PHE A 74 11.63 5.05 -13.90
C PHE A 74 10.22 4.90 -14.48
N ASP A 75 9.37 4.09 -13.87
CA ASP A 75 7.97 3.95 -14.27
C ASP A 75 7.18 5.27 -14.10
N GLN A 76 7.47 6.01 -13.03
CA GLN A 76 6.81 7.29 -12.76
C GLN A 76 7.19 8.39 -13.76
N VAL A 77 8.47 8.48 -14.15
CA VAL A 77 8.98 9.62 -14.93
C VAL A 77 9.14 9.32 -16.42
N ASN A 78 9.16 8.06 -16.82
CA ASN A 78 9.23 7.65 -18.22
C ASN A 78 8.00 6.82 -18.58
N PRO A 79 7.00 7.41 -19.26
CA PRO A 79 5.79 6.70 -19.70
C PRO A 79 6.05 5.50 -20.64
N LEU A 80 7.25 5.39 -21.21
CA LEU A 80 7.66 4.26 -22.06
C LEU A 80 8.46 3.19 -21.31
N PHE A 81 8.65 3.34 -20.00
CA PHE A 81 9.37 2.36 -19.18
C PHE A 81 8.59 1.04 -19.07
N SER A 82 7.26 1.14 -18.99
CA SER A 82 6.33 0.03 -18.95
C SER A 82 5.24 0.23 -20.00
N SER A 83 4.66 -0.86 -20.50
CA SER A 83 3.45 -0.81 -21.32
C SER A 83 2.17 -0.62 -20.50
N SER A 84 2.25 -0.81 -19.18
CA SER A 84 1.14 -0.55 -18.26
C SER A 84 0.84 0.93 -18.18
N SER A 85 -0.45 1.29 -18.23
CA SER A 85 -0.92 2.65 -17.91
C SER A 85 -1.04 2.90 -16.41
N THR A 86 -0.92 1.85 -15.59
CA THR A 86 -0.93 1.93 -14.13
C THR A 86 0.50 1.96 -13.61
N TRP A 87 0.79 2.95 -12.77
CA TRP A 87 2.08 3.07 -12.10
C TRP A 87 2.29 1.90 -11.12
N LEU A 88 3.48 1.28 -11.17
CA LEU A 88 3.90 0.18 -10.31
C LEU A 88 3.70 0.50 -8.83
N GLY A 89 3.95 1.76 -8.45
CA GLY A 89 3.77 2.23 -7.07
C GLY A 89 2.34 2.13 -6.54
N ASP A 90 1.34 2.08 -7.41
CA ASP A 90 -0.08 1.98 -7.06
C ASP A 90 -0.61 0.54 -7.07
N LEU A 91 0.17 -0.40 -7.62
CA LEU A 91 -0.19 -1.81 -7.58
C LEU A 91 -0.22 -2.30 -6.13
N ILE A 92 -1.14 -3.23 -5.87
CA ILE A 92 -1.46 -3.69 -4.53
C ILE A 92 -0.93 -5.11 -4.35
N VAL A 93 -0.25 -5.37 -3.24
CA VAL A 93 0.10 -6.73 -2.82
C VAL A 93 -1.19 -7.49 -2.50
N ILE A 94 -1.43 -8.61 -3.18
CA ILE A 94 -2.71 -9.35 -3.05
C ILE A 94 -2.61 -10.62 -2.18
N SER A 95 -1.42 -10.94 -1.66
CA SER A 95 -1.21 -12.12 -0.84
C SER A 95 -0.11 -11.93 0.21
N GLY A 96 -0.12 -12.77 1.24
CA GLY A 96 0.87 -12.75 2.33
C GLY A 96 0.71 -11.61 3.34
N THR A 97 1.72 -11.41 4.17
CA THR A 97 1.73 -10.47 5.31
C THR A 97 1.42 -9.02 4.93
N PHE A 98 1.77 -8.62 3.71
CA PHE A 98 1.61 -7.27 3.20
C PHE A 98 0.37 -7.11 2.30
N THR A 99 -0.57 -8.07 2.33
CA THR A 99 -1.80 -7.97 1.53
C THR A 99 -2.52 -6.64 1.77
N GLY A 100 -2.93 -5.98 0.70
CA GLY A 100 -3.59 -4.67 0.72
C GLY A 100 -2.64 -3.47 0.73
N TRP A 101 -1.33 -3.69 0.88
CA TRP A 101 -0.35 -2.62 0.77
C TRP A 101 -0.07 -2.30 -0.69
N THR A 102 0.03 -1.01 -1.02
CA THR A 102 0.59 -0.62 -2.30
C THR A 102 2.09 -0.85 -2.32
N VAL A 103 2.67 -1.01 -3.51
CA VAL A 103 4.13 -1.10 -3.65
C VAL A 103 4.83 0.14 -3.07
N SER A 104 4.23 1.32 -3.20
CA SER A 104 4.75 2.56 -2.58
C SER A 104 4.76 2.48 -1.05
N GLN A 105 3.73 1.90 -0.43
CA GLN A 105 3.68 1.71 1.02
C GLN A 105 4.74 0.69 1.49
N VAL A 106 4.92 -0.41 0.75
CA VAL A 106 5.99 -1.39 1.01
C VAL A 106 7.36 -0.72 0.94
N LEU A 107 7.60 0.10 -0.10
CA LEU A 107 8.85 0.84 -0.25
C LEU A 107 9.08 1.83 0.91
N ALA A 108 8.04 2.56 1.34
CA ALA A 108 8.14 3.49 2.46
C ALA A 108 8.51 2.76 3.77
N GLU A 109 7.88 1.62 4.05
CA GLU A 109 8.19 0.85 5.25
C GLU A 109 9.57 0.20 5.19
N ALA A 110 10.02 -0.23 4.01
CA ALA A 110 11.37 -0.75 3.83
C ALA A 110 12.43 0.34 4.10
N ASN A 111 12.15 1.60 3.72
CA ASN A 111 12.98 2.74 4.06
C ASN A 111 12.98 3.05 5.57
N ASN A 112 11.85 2.90 6.26
CA ASN A 112 11.79 3.00 7.73
C ASN A 112 12.71 1.96 8.40
N VAL A 113 12.60 0.69 8.00
CA VAL A 113 13.42 -0.41 8.53
C VAL A 113 14.90 -0.19 8.24
N LEU A 114 15.27 0.22 7.02
CA LEU A 114 16.64 0.59 6.68
C LEU A 114 17.14 1.79 7.51
N GLY A 115 16.25 2.76 7.74
CA GLY A 115 16.49 3.95 8.54
C GLY A 115 16.67 3.70 10.04
N GLY A 116 16.43 2.47 10.51
CA GLY A 116 16.40 2.15 11.94
C GLY A 116 15.25 2.84 12.67
N VAL A 117 14.21 3.24 11.94
CA VAL A 117 12.95 3.71 12.53
C VAL A 117 12.18 2.48 13.05
N ALA A 118 11.50 2.63 14.18
CA ALA A 118 10.72 1.55 14.76
C ALA A 118 9.67 1.05 13.75
N SER A 119 9.65 -0.27 13.53
CA SER A 119 8.75 -0.97 12.61
C SER A 119 8.21 -2.22 13.30
N SER A 120 7.01 -2.63 12.90
CA SER A 120 6.44 -3.93 13.30
C SER A 120 6.95 -5.08 12.44
N TYR A 121 7.71 -4.80 11.39
CA TYR A 121 8.23 -5.78 10.44
C TYR A 121 9.75 -5.91 10.58
N SER A 122 10.25 -7.14 10.50
CA SER A 122 11.68 -7.39 10.53
C SER A 122 12.34 -7.01 9.18
N PRO A 123 13.66 -6.74 9.17
CA PRO A 123 14.41 -6.59 7.92
C PRO A 123 14.23 -7.76 6.96
N ASP A 124 14.14 -8.99 7.46
CA ASP A 124 13.93 -10.17 6.63
C ASP A 124 12.53 -10.18 6.00
N GLN A 125 11.48 -9.86 6.76
CA GLN A 125 10.11 -9.76 6.22
C GLN A 125 10.01 -8.69 5.14
N MET A 126 10.64 -7.53 5.35
CA MET A 126 10.71 -6.48 4.33
C MET A 126 11.52 -6.94 3.10
N ASN A 127 12.63 -7.64 3.32
CA ASN A 127 13.44 -8.14 2.22
C ASN A 127 12.65 -9.13 1.36
N SER A 128 11.90 -10.05 1.98
CA SER A 128 11.07 -11.02 1.25
C SER A 128 10.00 -10.37 0.38
N ILE A 129 9.28 -9.37 0.88
CA ILE A 129 8.23 -8.73 0.06
C ILE A 129 8.82 -7.83 -1.03
N VAL A 130 9.91 -7.10 -0.75
CA VAL A 130 10.56 -6.25 -1.76
C VAL A 130 11.18 -7.10 -2.86
N ASP A 131 11.83 -8.22 -2.50
CA ASP A 131 12.34 -9.21 -3.45
C ASP A 131 11.21 -9.80 -4.32
N ALA A 132 10.11 -10.22 -3.71
CA ALA A 132 8.96 -10.75 -4.44
C ALA A 132 8.37 -9.72 -5.43
N ILE A 133 8.32 -8.44 -5.06
CA ILE A 133 7.87 -7.36 -5.94
C ILE A 133 8.85 -7.15 -7.10
N ASN A 134 10.15 -7.08 -6.82
CA ASN A 134 11.19 -6.90 -7.85
C ASN A 134 11.19 -8.05 -8.86
N ASN A 135 10.94 -9.28 -8.40
CA ASN A 135 10.88 -10.46 -9.25
C ASN A 135 9.51 -10.67 -9.92
N ASN A 136 8.45 -9.97 -9.49
CA ASN A 136 7.10 -10.23 -9.98
C ASN A 136 6.96 -10.02 -11.48
N TYR A 137 7.69 -9.03 -12.03
CA TYR A 137 7.73 -8.71 -13.45
C TYR A 137 9.16 -8.76 -14.00
N ASP A 138 9.98 -9.70 -13.54
CA ASP A 138 11.38 -9.80 -13.97
C ASP A 138 11.48 -9.82 -15.51
N ASN A 139 12.34 -8.96 -16.04
CA ASN A 139 12.51 -8.66 -17.47
C ASN A 139 11.21 -8.32 -18.25
N GLY A 140 10.11 -7.99 -17.56
CA GLY A 140 8.80 -7.70 -18.15
C GLY A 140 8.10 -8.89 -18.81
N THR A 141 8.61 -10.12 -18.63
CA THR A 141 8.10 -11.32 -19.32
C THR A 141 7.31 -12.27 -18.44
N VAL A 142 7.33 -12.07 -17.12
CA VAL A 142 6.63 -12.90 -16.13
C VAL A 142 5.64 -12.08 -15.30
N ASN A 143 4.61 -12.72 -14.77
CA ASN A 143 3.78 -12.19 -13.69
C ASN A 143 3.63 -13.29 -12.64
N LEU A 144 4.27 -13.12 -11.49
CA LEU A 144 4.24 -14.11 -10.40
C LEU A 144 2.98 -14.00 -9.52
N GLY A 145 2.08 -13.05 -9.82
CA GLY A 145 0.77 -12.95 -9.20
C GLY A 145 0.76 -12.40 -7.79
N ILE A 146 1.82 -11.70 -7.35
CA ILE A 146 1.82 -11.04 -6.03
C ILE A 146 1.19 -9.65 -6.05
N LEU A 147 1.06 -9.04 -7.24
CA LEU A 147 0.52 -7.70 -7.45
C LEU A 147 -0.78 -7.71 -8.25
N GLY A 148 -1.73 -6.89 -7.80
CA GLY A 148 -3.00 -6.64 -8.48
C GLY A 148 -3.20 -5.16 -8.76
N CYS A 149 -4.02 -4.85 -9.77
CA CYS A 149 -4.34 -3.46 -10.08
C CYS A 149 -5.18 -2.81 -8.97
N PRO A 150 -4.94 -1.52 -8.66
CA PRO A 150 -5.85 -0.75 -7.84
C PRO A 150 -7.19 -0.66 -8.56
N CYS A 151 -8.27 -1.12 -7.93
CA CYS A 151 -9.59 -1.09 -8.57
C CYS A 151 -10.01 0.38 -8.77
N THR A 152 -10.13 0.82 -10.03
CA THR A 152 -10.74 2.12 -10.36
C THR A 152 -12.26 1.99 -10.20
N SER A 153 -12.85 2.72 -9.25
CA SER A 153 -14.28 2.93 -9.24
C SER A 153 -14.66 3.89 -10.38
N SER A 154 -15.04 3.36 -11.55
CA SER A 154 -15.61 4.20 -12.61
C SER A 154 -16.93 4.85 -12.14
N PRO A 155 -17.13 6.15 -12.37
CA PRO A 155 -18.41 6.81 -12.09
C PRO A 155 -19.48 6.26 -13.04
N THR A 156 -20.61 5.87 -12.45
CA THR A 156 -21.81 5.35 -13.13
C THR A 156 -22.31 6.31 -14.20
N SER A 157 -22.33 5.88 -15.47
CA SER A 157 -23.23 6.48 -16.46
C SER A 157 -24.67 6.10 -16.09
N SER A 158 -25.44 7.10 -15.68
CA SER A 158 -26.88 6.99 -15.47
C SER A 158 -27.55 6.73 -16.82
N LEU A 159 -27.96 5.48 -17.08
CA LEU A 159 -28.85 5.18 -18.19
C LEU A 159 -30.30 5.21 -17.70
N ALA A 160 -31.02 6.21 -18.20
CA ALA A 160 -32.46 6.32 -18.17
C ALA A 160 -33.12 5.02 -18.65
N ARG A 161 -34.13 4.57 -17.91
CA ARG A 161 -35.03 3.50 -18.35
C ARG A 161 -36.00 4.05 -19.39
N ASN A 162 -36.18 3.33 -20.51
CA ASN A 162 -37.48 2.83 -20.92
C ASN A 162 -37.40 1.75 -22.01
N SER A 163 -38.14 0.66 -21.73
CA SER A 163 -38.91 -0.21 -22.65
C SER A 163 -38.23 -1.25 -23.55
N ALA A 164 -38.41 -2.51 -23.13
CA ALA A 164 -38.85 -3.70 -23.88
C ALA A 164 -38.27 -4.03 -25.27
N GLU A 165 -37.54 -5.14 -25.38
CA GLU A 165 -38.00 -6.42 -25.97
C GLU A 165 -36.90 -7.50 -25.91
N GLY A 166 -37.32 -8.77 -25.97
CA GLY A 166 -36.62 -9.95 -25.47
C GLY A 166 -35.33 -10.41 -26.16
N GLY A 167 -34.54 -11.18 -25.39
CA GLY A 167 -33.41 -11.97 -25.85
C GLY A 167 -32.63 -12.54 -24.66
N ALA A 168 -32.65 -13.87 -24.51
CA ALA A 168 -32.10 -14.61 -23.37
C ALA A 168 -30.60 -14.34 -23.11
N SER A 169 -30.22 -14.12 -21.85
CA SER A 169 -28.85 -14.34 -21.36
C SER A 169 -28.80 -14.54 -19.85
N LEU A 170 -27.95 -15.48 -19.44
CA LEU A 170 -27.88 -16.14 -18.14
C LEU A 170 -27.66 -15.16 -16.98
N GLY A 171 -28.29 -15.48 -15.83
CA GLY A 171 -28.54 -14.58 -14.71
C GLY A 171 -27.30 -13.93 -14.08
N LYS A 172 -27.38 -12.62 -13.88
CA LYS A 172 -26.49 -11.87 -12.98
C LYS A 172 -27.05 -11.92 -11.55
N PRO A 173 -26.23 -12.21 -10.52
CA PRO A 173 -26.70 -12.17 -9.15
C PRO A 173 -26.97 -10.72 -8.70
N ASN A 174 -28.14 -10.51 -8.11
CA ASN A 174 -28.60 -9.25 -7.51
C ASN A 174 -27.63 -8.76 -6.42
N VAL A 175 -27.09 -7.55 -6.56
CA VAL A 175 -26.41 -6.82 -5.48
C VAL A 175 -27.30 -5.65 -5.08
N VAL A 176 -27.85 -5.71 -3.87
CA VAL A 176 -28.62 -4.62 -3.25
C VAL A 176 -27.63 -3.73 -2.49
N PRO A 177 -27.54 -2.41 -2.76
CA PRO A 177 -26.67 -1.50 -2.00
C PRO A 177 -27.19 -1.32 -0.57
N ASN A 178 -26.32 -1.48 0.42
CA ASN A 178 -26.64 -1.16 1.81
C ASN A 178 -26.32 0.33 2.07
N GLU A 179 -27.32 1.19 1.93
CA GLU A 179 -27.20 2.64 2.13
C GLU A 179 -27.10 3.08 3.60
N ASP A 180 -27.32 2.19 4.57
CA ASP A 180 -27.56 2.58 5.98
C ASP A 180 -26.35 2.50 6.92
N SER A 181 -25.14 2.28 6.39
CA SER A 181 -23.93 2.28 7.21
C SER A 181 -23.54 3.71 7.58
N LYS A 182 -23.74 4.11 8.84
CA LYS A 182 -23.32 5.39 9.44
C LYS A 182 -22.47 5.15 10.68
N VAL A 183 -21.40 5.93 10.84
CA VAL A 183 -20.57 5.92 12.05
C VAL A 183 -21.18 6.83 13.12
N TYR A 184 -21.29 6.33 14.35
CA TYR A 184 -21.80 7.08 15.50
C TYR A 184 -21.00 6.79 16.79
N PRO A 185 -20.91 7.77 17.70
CA PRO A 185 -21.26 9.17 17.48
C PRO A 185 -20.26 9.86 16.52
N ASN A 186 -20.69 10.90 15.82
CA ASN A 186 -19.82 11.76 15.03
C ASN A 186 -20.35 13.20 15.10
N PRO A 187 -19.68 14.14 15.79
CA PRO A 187 -18.37 14.00 16.46
C PRO A 187 -18.35 13.02 17.65
N THR A 188 -17.16 12.54 18.04
CA THR A 188 -16.92 11.56 19.12
C THR A 188 -15.79 12.00 20.06
N ARG A 189 -15.74 11.46 21.28
CA ARG A 189 -14.60 11.61 22.21
C ARG A 189 -13.57 10.48 22.09
N GLY A 190 -13.82 9.47 21.24
CA GLY A 190 -12.94 8.32 21.02
C GLY A 190 -13.67 6.98 20.86
N ASP A 191 -14.99 6.95 21.07
CA ASP A 191 -15.87 5.83 20.78
C ASP A 191 -16.38 5.86 19.33
N ILE A 192 -16.19 4.75 18.61
CA ILE A 192 -16.49 4.62 17.18
C ILE A 192 -17.34 3.35 17.01
N ASN A 193 -18.59 3.53 16.61
CA ASN A 193 -19.49 2.43 16.31
C ASN A 193 -19.98 2.51 14.86
N LEU A 194 -20.00 1.36 14.18
CA LEU A 194 -20.53 1.23 12.83
C LEU A 194 -21.33 -0.06 12.72
N SER A 195 -22.48 0.01 12.05
CA SER A 195 -23.31 -1.16 11.74
C SER A 195 -23.58 -1.23 10.25
N PHE A 196 -23.51 -2.42 9.67
CA PHE A 196 -23.83 -2.68 8.27
C PHE A 196 -24.16 -4.16 8.05
N GLU A 197 -24.63 -4.49 6.85
CA GLU A 197 -24.84 -5.89 6.46
C GLU A 197 -23.71 -6.39 5.57
N ASN A 198 -23.31 -7.63 5.81
CA ASN A 198 -22.36 -8.36 4.99
C ASN A 198 -22.83 -9.81 4.81
N ALA A 199 -22.31 -10.50 3.80
CA ALA A 199 -22.54 -11.94 3.68
C ALA A 199 -22.07 -12.66 4.96
N GLU A 200 -22.82 -13.68 5.38
CA GLU A 200 -22.46 -14.50 6.54
C GLU A 200 -21.10 -15.18 6.29
N GLY A 201 -20.18 -15.06 7.25
CA GLY A 201 -18.78 -15.47 7.06
C GLY A 201 -17.94 -14.61 6.09
N GLY A 202 -18.53 -13.63 5.41
CA GLY A 202 -17.83 -12.77 4.46
C GLY A 202 -16.81 -11.87 5.15
N ASN A 203 -15.60 -11.74 4.61
CA ASN A 203 -14.52 -10.97 5.21
C ASN A 203 -14.91 -9.49 5.46
N VAL A 204 -14.43 -8.96 6.58
CA VAL A 204 -14.57 -7.54 6.96
C VAL A 204 -13.21 -7.06 7.42
N SER A 205 -12.73 -5.96 6.86
CA SER A 205 -11.61 -5.20 7.39
C SER A 205 -12.00 -3.75 7.64
N ALA A 206 -11.43 -3.17 8.69
CA ALA A 206 -11.71 -1.81 9.11
C ALA A 206 -10.47 -1.15 9.69
N TYR A 207 -10.08 0.01 9.16
CA TYR A 207 -8.85 0.69 9.54
C TYR A 207 -9.11 2.17 9.80
N LEU A 208 -8.58 2.68 10.90
CA LEU A 208 -8.68 4.09 11.28
C LEU A 208 -7.38 4.81 10.96
N PHE A 209 -7.46 5.92 10.23
CA PHE A 209 -6.34 6.77 9.84
C PHE A 209 -6.51 8.18 10.39
N ASN A 210 -5.41 8.85 10.72
CA ASN A 210 -5.44 10.29 10.99
C ASN A 210 -5.41 11.11 9.68
N SER A 211 -5.52 12.44 9.79
CA SER A 211 -5.49 13.36 8.63
C SER A 211 -4.16 13.36 7.86
N GLY A 212 -3.07 12.85 8.46
CA GLY A 212 -1.78 12.67 7.79
C GLY A 212 -1.63 11.33 7.07
N GLY A 213 -2.69 10.50 7.02
CA GLY A 213 -2.67 9.19 6.37
C GLY A 213 -2.00 8.08 7.20
N ARG A 214 -1.57 8.37 8.43
CA ARG A 214 -1.02 7.34 9.33
C ARG A 214 -2.16 6.50 9.89
N MET A 215 -2.04 5.17 9.76
CA MET A 215 -2.94 4.23 10.42
C MET A 215 -2.75 4.32 11.94
N VAL A 216 -3.84 4.62 12.65
CA VAL A 216 -3.84 4.76 14.12
C VAL A 216 -4.44 3.56 14.83
N ALA A 217 -5.31 2.79 14.16
CA ALA A 217 -5.87 1.55 14.70
C ALA A 217 -6.39 0.60 13.60
N ASP A 218 -6.26 -0.70 13.85
CA ASP A 218 -6.92 -1.76 13.09
C ASP A 218 -8.16 -2.23 13.86
N LEU A 219 -9.34 -1.86 13.34
CA LEU A 219 -10.66 -2.17 13.91
C LEU A 219 -11.22 -3.50 13.36
N SER A 220 -10.50 -4.20 12.48
CA SER A 220 -10.92 -5.50 11.95
C SER A 220 -11.07 -6.57 13.05
N LYS A 221 -10.38 -6.37 14.18
CA LYS A 221 -10.47 -7.21 15.38
C LYS A 221 -11.65 -6.85 16.29
N ASN A 222 -12.29 -5.71 16.05
CA ASN A 222 -13.42 -5.19 16.82
C ASN A 222 -14.77 -5.51 16.17
N VAL A 223 -14.78 -6.51 15.27
CA VAL A 223 -15.95 -6.94 14.52
C VAL A 223 -16.75 -7.98 15.31
N SER A 224 -18.02 -7.69 15.57
CA SER A 224 -19.02 -8.63 16.07
C SER A 224 -20.05 -8.94 14.98
N ARG A 225 -20.54 -10.17 14.94
CA ARG A 225 -21.50 -10.65 13.93
C ARG A 225 -22.74 -11.23 14.57
N ASN A 226 -23.88 -10.94 13.98
CA ASN A 226 -25.16 -11.60 14.25
C ASN A 226 -25.85 -11.89 12.91
N GLY A 227 -25.67 -13.10 12.40
CA GLY A 227 -26.03 -13.46 11.03
C GLY A 227 -25.33 -12.57 10.00
N SER A 228 -26.11 -11.93 9.13
CA SER A 228 -25.61 -10.96 8.13
C SER A 228 -25.29 -9.58 8.70
N ARG A 229 -25.70 -9.28 9.95
CA ARG A 229 -25.43 -7.98 10.58
C ARG A 229 -24.00 -7.97 11.14
N VAL A 230 -23.24 -6.94 10.78
CA VAL A 230 -21.90 -6.67 11.28
C VAL A 230 -21.92 -5.42 12.15
N MET A 231 -21.29 -5.49 13.31
CA MET A 231 -21.06 -4.39 14.23
C MET A 231 -19.56 -4.21 14.43
N ILE A 232 -19.07 -2.98 14.31
CA ILE A 232 -17.72 -2.60 14.72
C ILE A 232 -17.87 -1.65 15.90
N SER A 233 -17.23 -1.96 17.02
CA SER A 233 -17.21 -1.13 18.22
C SER A 233 -15.79 -0.96 18.73
N TYR A 234 -15.29 0.26 18.70
CA TYR A 234 -13.93 0.62 19.10
C TYR A 234 -13.96 1.80 20.06
N GLN A 235 -13.10 1.78 21.08
CA GLN A 235 -12.98 2.85 22.07
C GLN A 235 -11.52 3.17 22.30
N ASN A 236 -11.13 4.42 22.04
CA ASN A 236 -9.82 4.94 22.39
C ASN A 236 -9.89 6.45 22.68
N TYR A 237 -10.08 6.78 23.96
CA TYR A 237 -10.16 8.16 24.45
C TYR A 237 -8.79 8.89 24.47
N SER A 238 -7.70 8.17 24.18
CA SER A 238 -6.35 8.73 24.03
C SER A 238 -6.09 9.32 22.63
N LEU A 239 -7.01 9.12 21.68
CA LEU A 239 -6.91 9.79 20.38
C LEU A 239 -6.92 11.31 20.57
N LEU A 240 -6.11 11.99 19.76
CA LEU A 240 -6.02 13.45 19.76
C LEU A 240 -7.23 14.04 19.03
N GLU A 241 -7.55 15.30 19.32
CA GLU A 241 -8.58 16.01 18.58
C GLU A 241 -8.16 16.16 17.11
N GLY A 242 -9.12 15.99 16.20
CA GLY A 242 -8.84 16.08 14.77
C GLY A 242 -9.77 15.25 13.91
N ILE A 243 -9.45 15.22 12.61
CA ILE A 243 -10.18 14.44 11.62
C ILE A 243 -9.50 13.10 11.44
N TYR A 244 -10.32 12.06 11.45
CA TYR A 244 -9.94 10.69 11.19
C TYR A 244 -10.77 10.12 10.06
N ILE A 245 -10.21 9.16 9.33
CA ILE A 245 -10.90 8.42 8.28
C ILE A 245 -10.97 6.96 8.70
N LEU A 246 -12.18 6.44 8.87
CA LEU A 246 -12.42 5.01 9.04
C LEU A 246 -12.74 4.40 7.68
N THR A 247 -11.87 3.55 7.17
CA THR A 247 -12.11 2.80 5.93
C THR A 247 -12.62 1.42 6.29
N VAL A 248 -13.78 1.02 5.76
CA VAL A 248 -14.38 -0.31 5.98
C VAL A 248 -14.57 -1.01 4.65
N LYS A 249 -14.07 -2.23 4.56
CA LYS A 249 -14.22 -3.11 3.41
C LYS A 249 -14.95 -4.37 3.84
N ALA A 250 -16.06 -4.64 3.19
CA ALA A 250 -16.89 -5.83 3.33
C ALA A 250 -16.97 -6.55 1.98
N SER A 251 -17.57 -7.73 1.94
CA SER A 251 -17.63 -8.54 0.72
C SER A 251 -18.39 -7.86 -0.42
N LYS A 252 -19.28 -6.91 -0.11
CA LYS A 252 -20.13 -6.21 -1.09
C LYS A 252 -19.86 -4.71 -1.21
N PHE A 253 -19.02 -4.12 -0.35
CA PHE A 253 -18.74 -2.69 -0.43
C PHE A 253 -17.40 -2.33 0.21
N GLU A 254 -16.87 -1.18 -0.20
CA GLU A 254 -15.78 -0.48 0.46
C GLU A 254 -16.23 0.97 0.67
N LYS A 255 -16.15 1.47 1.91
CA LYS A 255 -16.66 2.80 2.26
C LYS A 255 -15.80 3.44 3.33
N SER A 256 -15.52 4.73 3.13
CA SER A 256 -14.77 5.56 4.09
C SER A 256 -15.70 6.51 4.82
N TYR A 257 -15.49 6.64 6.12
CA TYR A 257 -16.25 7.52 7.00
C TYR A 257 -15.32 8.55 7.61
N LYS A 258 -15.67 9.82 7.43
CA LYS A 258 -15.03 10.92 8.14
C LYS A 258 -15.51 10.93 9.58
N ILE A 259 -14.60 10.82 10.53
CA ILE A 259 -14.84 10.86 11.98
C ILE A 259 -14.17 12.12 12.52
N ILE A 260 -14.88 12.87 13.35
CA ILE A 260 -14.36 14.06 14.02
C ILE A 260 -14.19 13.73 15.50
N ILE A 261 -12.96 13.80 16.00
CA ILE A 261 -12.67 13.66 17.43
C ILE A 261 -12.62 15.04 18.08
N ARG A 262 -13.43 15.25 19.11
CA ARG A 262 -13.52 16.49 19.90
C ARG A 262 -13.75 16.15 21.37
N LYS A 263 -12.95 16.69 22.28
CA LYS A 263 -13.00 16.37 23.71
C LYS A 263 -13.86 17.32 24.52
#